data_AF-A0A085M144-F1
#
_entry.id   AF-A0A085M144-F1
#
_cell.length_a   1.000
_cell.length_b   1.000
_cell.length_c   1.000
_cell.angle_alpha   90.00
_cell.angle_beta   90.00
_cell.angle_gamma   90.00
#
_symmetry.space_group_name_H-M   'P 1'
#
loop_
_entity.id
_entity.type
_entity.pdbx_description
1 polymer ?
#
loop_
_entity_poly.entity_id
_entity_poly.type
_entity_poly.pdbx_seq_one_letter_code
_entity_poly.pdbx_strand_id
1 'polypeptide(L)'
;MRKANGTLDERLKYVAYSAHETTLIALLTNLDVYDVTMAPEFSACMMFELYQENDTYYVETWYLNGLKAEPVMLDLPGCPTPCDVKTFAQMASGRAPQNWHDECRITDKLVFTGLSRNAQAIIFVSSAVVAVVAVAAAVIIVFMCRCSKRQKTSM
;
A
#
# COMPACT_ATOMS: atom_id res chain seq x y z
N MET A 1 -27.15 -9.57 15.11
CA MET A 1 -25.94 -9.05 15.77
C MET A 1 -25.98 -7.53 15.74
N ARG A 2 -26.09 -6.91 16.92
CA ARG A 2 -26.00 -5.46 17.10
C ARG A 2 -24.54 -5.01 16.89
N LYS A 3 -24.35 -3.75 16.50
CA LYS A 3 -23.02 -3.15 16.37
C LYS A 3 -22.59 -2.60 17.73
N ALA A 4 -21.32 -2.80 18.11
CA ALA A 4 -20.81 -2.31 19.39
C ALA A 4 -21.02 -0.79 19.60
N ASN A 5 -20.89 0.01 18.53
CA ASN A 5 -21.06 1.47 18.58
C ASN A 5 -22.18 2.00 17.65
N GLY A 6 -22.96 1.13 16.99
CA GLY A 6 -24.04 1.57 16.10
C GLY A 6 -23.64 2.37 14.85
N THR A 7 -22.35 2.54 14.55
CA THR A 7 -21.86 3.43 13.48
C THR A 7 -21.78 2.80 12.09
N LEU A 8 -21.83 1.47 11.99
CA LEU A 8 -21.74 0.71 10.73
C LEU A 8 -23.12 0.22 10.29
N ASP A 9 -23.32 -0.01 8.99
CA ASP A 9 -24.55 -0.65 8.45
C ASP A 9 -24.84 -1.93 9.23
N GLU A 10 -26.06 -2.03 9.78
CA GLU A 10 -26.48 -3.18 10.59
C GLU A 10 -26.42 -4.49 9.81
N ARG A 11 -26.53 -4.45 8.48
CA ARG A 11 -26.44 -5.63 7.59
C ARG A 11 -25.01 -6.10 7.36
N LEU A 12 -24.00 -5.25 7.60
CA LEU A 12 -22.61 -5.67 7.48
C LEU A 12 -22.31 -6.73 8.55
N LYS A 13 -21.92 -7.95 8.15
CA LYS A 13 -21.55 -9.02 9.09
C LYS A 13 -20.12 -9.51 8.91
N TYR A 14 -19.53 -9.26 7.76
CA TYR A 14 -18.24 -9.80 7.38
C TYR A 14 -17.49 -8.81 6.48
N VAL A 15 -16.19 -8.68 6.69
CA VAL A 15 -15.27 -7.91 5.86
C VAL A 15 -14.04 -8.79 5.64
N ALA A 16 -13.65 -8.96 4.38
CA ALA A 16 -12.45 -9.70 4.01
C ALA A 16 -11.44 -8.76 3.37
N TYR A 17 -10.17 -8.92 3.74
CA TYR A 17 -9.04 -8.29 3.10
C TYR A 17 -8.15 -9.38 2.51
N SER A 18 -8.01 -9.40 1.19
CA SER A 18 -7.04 -10.27 0.52
C SER A 18 -5.71 -9.52 0.41
N ALA A 19 -4.65 -10.11 0.96
CA ALA A 19 -3.34 -9.48 1.09
C ALA A 19 -2.21 -10.51 0.96
N HIS A 20 -0.99 -10.11 1.29
CA HIS A 20 0.21 -10.95 1.22
C HIS A 20 0.61 -11.49 2.60
N GLU A 21 1.45 -12.53 2.62
CA GLU A 21 2.04 -13.10 3.85
C GLU A 21 2.70 -12.03 4.73
N THR A 22 3.38 -11.05 4.12
CA THR A 22 4.01 -9.93 4.80
C THR A 22 3.02 -9.04 5.54
N THR A 23 1.78 -8.94 5.05
CA THR A 23 0.70 -8.20 5.73
C THR A 23 0.30 -8.92 7.02
N LEU A 24 0.17 -10.26 6.97
CA LEU A 24 -0.13 -11.06 8.16
C LEU A 24 1.03 -11.03 9.16
N ILE A 25 2.28 -11.19 8.70
CA ILE A 25 3.46 -11.09 9.58
C ILE A 25 3.51 -9.72 10.25
N ALA A 26 3.32 -8.62 9.49
CA ALA A 26 3.31 -7.28 10.06
C ALA A 26 2.21 -7.08 11.10
N LEU A 27 1.00 -7.61 10.85
CA LEU A 27 -0.12 -7.51 11.79
C LEU A 27 0.11 -8.36 13.06
N LEU A 28 0.56 -9.61 12.92
CA LEU A 28 0.90 -10.48 14.05
C LEU A 28 2.04 -9.88 14.88
N THR A 29 3.04 -9.28 14.22
CA THR A 29 4.16 -8.60 14.88
C THR A 29 3.67 -7.36 15.63
N ASN A 30 2.81 -6.53 15.02
CA ASN A 30 2.25 -5.36 15.67
C ASN A 30 1.41 -5.75 16.91
N LEU A 31 0.71 -6.88 16.85
CA LEU A 31 -0.06 -7.44 17.96
C LEU A 31 0.78 -8.19 18.99
N ASP A 32 2.09 -8.29 18.79
CA ASP A 32 3.06 -8.93 19.69
C ASP A 32 2.78 -10.42 19.94
N VAL A 33 2.36 -11.13 18.90
CA VAL A 33 2.02 -12.57 18.93
C VAL A 33 2.69 -13.37 17.82
N TYR A 34 3.61 -12.76 17.07
CA TYR A 34 4.32 -13.44 15.99
C TYR A 34 5.48 -14.28 16.51
N ASP A 35 5.56 -15.53 16.06
CA ASP A 35 6.73 -16.40 16.18
C ASP A 35 7.19 -16.89 14.79
N VAL A 36 8.48 -17.19 14.63
CA VAL A 36 9.05 -17.66 13.36
C VAL A 36 8.41 -18.97 12.84
N THR A 37 7.90 -19.81 13.73
CA THR A 37 7.16 -21.03 13.39
C THR A 37 5.76 -20.75 12.84
N MET A 38 5.25 -19.53 13.01
CA MET A 38 3.95 -19.06 12.51
C MET A 38 4.03 -18.41 11.14
N ALA A 39 5.17 -18.55 10.42
CA ALA A 39 5.31 -18.05 9.06
C ALA A 39 4.08 -18.46 8.20
N PRO A 40 3.36 -17.49 7.59
CA PRO A 40 2.11 -17.78 6.91
C PRO A 40 2.31 -18.70 5.70
N GLU A 41 1.60 -19.83 5.69
CA GLU A 41 1.48 -20.67 4.51
C GLU A 41 0.44 -20.10 3.52
N PHE A 42 0.38 -20.68 2.31
CA PHE A 42 -0.66 -20.32 1.35
C PHE A 42 -2.05 -20.46 1.94
N SER A 43 -2.87 -19.43 1.74
CA SER A 43 -4.23 -19.31 2.29
C SER A 43 -4.28 -19.19 3.83
N ALA A 44 -3.19 -18.79 4.48
CA ALA A 44 -3.24 -18.36 5.87
C ALA A 44 -4.21 -17.18 6.07
N CYS A 45 -4.84 -17.14 7.23
CA CYS A 45 -5.90 -16.19 7.54
C CYS A 45 -5.82 -15.77 9.00
N MET A 46 -5.98 -14.46 9.25
CA MET A 46 -6.20 -13.90 10.58
C MET A 46 -7.63 -13.38 10.67
N MET A 47 -8.35 -13.77 11.72
CA MET A 47 -9.76 -13.47 11.90
C MET A 47 -9.97 -12.77 13.23
N PHE A 48 -10.80 -11.72 13.23
CA PHE A 48 -11.25 -11.04 14.42
C PHE A 48 -12.76 -11.23 14.51
N GLU A 49 -13.21 -11.96 15.52
CA GLU A 49 -14.62 -12.29 15.71
C GLU A 49 -15.20 -11.42 16.81
N LEU A 50 -16.21 -10.62 16.47
CA LEU A 50 -16.96 -9.80 17.42
C LEU A 50 -18.23 -10.54 17.83
N TYR A 51 -18.37 -10.82 19.12
CA TYR A 51 -19.57 -11.44 19.69
C TYR A 51 -20.11 -10.63 20.86
N GLN A 52 -21.34 -10.95 21.29
CA GLN A 52 -22.02 -10.27 22.38
C GLN A 52 -22.53 -11.30 23.39
N GLU A 53 -22.22 -11.08 24.67
CA GLU A 53 -22.68 -11.89 25.78
C GLU A 53 -23.07 -10.96 26.95
N ASN A 54 -24.26 -11.15 27.54
CA ASN A 54 -24.77 -10.33 28.65
C ASN A 54 -24.62 -8.81 28.43
N ASP A 55 -25.06 -8.34 27.25
CA ASP A 55 -24.96 -6.94 26.80
C ASP A 55 -23.53 -6.36 26.67
N THR A 56 -22.50 -7.20 26.83
CA THR A 56 -21.10 -6.84 26.65
C THR A 56 -20.56 -7.42 25.34
N TYR A 57 -19.72 -6.66 24.64
CA TYR A 57 -19.10 -7.10 23.40
C TYR A 57 -17.67 -7.54 23.63
N TYR A 58 -17.29 -8.61 22.97
CA TYR A 58 -15.98 -9.24 23.09
C TYR A 58 -15.40 -9.52 21.71
N VAL A 59 -14.07 -9.57 21.65
CA VAL A 59 -13.30 -9.85 20.45
C VAL A 59 -12.46 -11.10 20.70
N GLU A 60 -12.65 -12.11 19.87
CA GLU A 60 -11.70 -13.22 19.73
C GLU A 60 -10.82 -13.01 18.51
N THR A 61 -9.54 -13.38 18.64
CA THR A 61 -8.58 -13.30 17.54
C THR A 61 -8.10 -14.70 17.22
N TRP A 62 -8.23 -15.10 15.96
CA TRP A 62 -7.92 -16.44 15.50
C TRP A 62 -6.90 -16.38 14.37
N TYR A 63 -6.01 -17.36 14.32
CA TYR A 63 -5.03 -17.52 13.26
C TYR A 63 -5.09 -18.93 12.68
N LEU A 64 -5.23 -19.00 11.36
CA LEU A 64 -5.19 -20.23 10.58
C LEU A 64 -3.93 -20.19 9.71
N ASN A 65 -2.98 -21.09 9.95
CA ASN A 65 -1.74 -21.13 9.19
C ASN A 65 -1.83 -22.05 7.95
N GLY A 66 -2.71 -21.70 7.01
CA GLY A 66 -2.88 -22.43 5.74
C GLY A 66 -3.93 -23.55 5.80
N LEU A 67 -4.17 -24.19 4.64
CA LEU A 67 -5.31 -25.09 4.41
C LEU A 67 -5.30 -26.39 5.23
N LYS A 68 -4.15 -26.80 5.76
CA LYS A 68 -4.00 -28.05 6.52
C LYS A 68 -3.92 -27.81 8.03
N ALA A 69 -3.86 -26.56 8.46
CA ALA A 69 -3.81 -26.20 9.86
C ALA A 69 -5.23 -26.13 10.44
N GLU A 70 -5.33 -26.30 11.75
CA GLU A 70 -6.51 -25.91 12.49
C GLU A 70 -6.38 -24.44 12.95
N PRO A 71 -7.48 -23.67 13.03
CA PRO A 71 -7.45 -22.34 13.60
C PRO A 71 -7.03 -22.39 15.07
N VAL A 72 -6.11 -21.50 15.46
CA VAL A 72 -5.70 -21.31 16.85
C VAL A 72 -6.15 -19.94 17.36
N MET A 73 -6.73 -19.90 18.56
CA MET A 73 -7.04 -18.65 19.22
C MET A 73 -5.76 -18.02 19.75
N LEU A 74 -5.59 -16.72 19.51
CA LEU A 74 -4.41 -15.96 19.93
C LEU A 74 -4.71 -15.17 21.19
N ASP A 75 -3.86 -15.34 22.21
CA ASP A 75 -3.88 -14.50 23.41
C ASP A 75 -3.12 -13.21 23.14
N LEU A 76 -3.83 -12.07 23.14
CA LEU A 76 -3.25 -10.78 22.82
C LEU A 76 -2.66 -10.11 24.07
N PRO A 77 -1.35 -9.79 24.10
CA PRO A 77 -0.76 -9.01 25.17
C PRO A 77 -1.48 -7.67 25.31
N GLY A 78 -1.92 -7.34 26.53
CA GLY A 78 -2.69 -6.11 26.80
C GLY A 78 -4.21 -6.24 26.61
N CYS A 79 -4.73 -7.41 26.21
CA CYS A 79 -6.16 -7.71 26.27
C CYS A 79 -6.42 -9.07 26.94
N PRO A 80 -6.98 -9.12 28.17
CA PRO A 80 -7.30 -10.37 28.84
C PRO A 80 -8.33 -11.20 28.06
N THR A 81 -8.28 -12.53 28.15
CA THR A 81 -9.31 -13.42 27.57
C THR A 81 -10.40 -13.70 28.63
N PRO A 82 -11.70 -13.43 28.37
CA PRO A 82 -12.28 -12.86 27.16
C PRO A 82 -12.01 -11.36 27.01
N CYS A 83 -11.67 -10.94 25.79
CA CYS A 83 -11.19 -9.58 25.50
C CYS A 83 -12.36 -8.66 25.17
N ASP A 84 -12.74 -7.78 26.10
CA ASP A 84 -13.83 -6.83 25.85
C ASP A 84 -13.44 -5.83 24.74
N VAL A 85 -14.43 -5.43 23.94
CA VAL A 85 -14.20 -4.59 22.75
C VAL A 85 -13.56 -3.24 23.08
N LYS A 86 -13.77 -2.70 24.28
CA LYS A 86 -13.22 -1.41 24.69
C LYS A 86 -11.73 -1.55 25.00
N THR A 87 -11.34 -2.59 25.74
CA THR A 87 -9.93 -2.91 26.01
C THR A 87 -9.20 -3.24 24.71
N PHE A 88 -9.82 -4.04 23.82
CA PHE A 88 -9.28 -4.31 22.49
C PHE A 88 -9.01 -3.02 21.72
N ALA A 89 -9.99 -2.12 21.64
CA ALA A 89 -9.87 -0.86 20.90
C ALA A 89 -8.79 0.05 21.48
N GLN A 90 -8.65 0.11 22.82
CA GLN A 90 -7.59 0.89 23.47
C GLN A 90 -6.20 0.35 23.15
N MET A 91 -6.00 -0.96 23.27
CA MET A 91 -4.75 -1.64 22.94
C MET A 91 -4.40 -1.45 21.45
N ALA A 92 -5.37 -1.68 20.55
CA ALA A 92 -5.17 -1.50 19.11
C ALA A 92 -4.84 -0.05 18.74
N SER A 93 -5.51 0.93 19.37
CA SER A 93 -5.23 2.35 19.13
C SER A 93 -3.83 2.75 19.60
N GLY A 94 -3.34 2.17 20.71
CA GLY A 94 -1.98 2.41 21.20
C GLY A 94 -0.88 1.83 20.31
N ARG A 95 -1.21 0.83 19.47
CA ARG A 95 -0.29 0.20 18.50
C ARG A 95 -0.40 0.76 17.09
N ALA A 96 -1.50 1.45 16.77
CA ALA A 96 -1.72 2.06 15.48
C ALA A 96 -0.87 3.35 15.34
N PRO A 97 -0.28 3.60 14.15
CA PRO A 97 0.43 4.84 13.89
C PRO A 97 -0.53 6.03 13.99
N GLN A 98 -0.06 7.13 14.57
CA GLN A 98 -0.84 8.37 14.67
C GLN A 98 -0.70 9.20 13.39
N ASN A 99 0.50 9.20 12.79
CA ASN A 99 0.74 9.77 11.47
C ASN A 99 1.70 8.88 10.68
N TRP A 100 1.13 7.94 9.93
CA TRP A 100 1.90 6.98 9.16
C TRP A 100 2.82 7.61 8.10
N HIS A 101 2.49 8.79 7.55
CA HIS A 101 3.37 9.45 6.58
C HIS A 101 4.67 9.92 7.23
N ASP A 102 4.55 10.62 8.36
CA ASP A 102 5.70 11.17 9.09
C ASP A 102 6.52 10.05 9.75
N GLU A 103 5.84 9.07 10.36
CA GLU A 103 6.48 7.93 11.04
C GLU A 103 7.26 7.05 10.06
N CYS A 104 6.70 6.79 8.86
CA CYS A 104 7.41 6.07 7.81
C CYS A 104 8.37 6.94 6.99
N ARG A 105 8.47 8.25 7.29
CA ARG A 105 9.28 9.22 6.56
C ARG A 105 9.01 9.17 5.05
N ILE A 106 7.75 9.03 4.69
CA ILE A 106 7.33 9.01 3.29
C ILE A 106 7.43 10.44 2.78
N THR A 107 8.57 10.77 2.18
CA THR A 107 8.66 11.98 1.38
C THR A 107 7.83 11.73 0.13
N ASP A 108 6.98 12.69 -0.29
CA ASP A 108 6.17 12.68 -1.52
C ASP A 108 6.97 12.50 -2.83
N LYS A 109 8.26 12.16 -2.74
CA LYS A 109 9.19 11.90 -3.82
C LYS A 109 9.32 10.41 -4.17
N LEU A 110 8.44 9.53 -3.69
CA LEU A 110 8.34 8.19 -4.26
C LEU A 110 7.58 8.23 -5.60
N VAL A 111 8.08 9.03 -6.54
CA VAL A 111 7.74 8.84 -7.94
C VAL A 111 8.52 7.63 -8.39
N PHE A 112 7.88 6.46 -8.43
CA PHE A 112 8.45 5.27 -9.07
C PHE A 112 8.53 5.55 -10.57
N THR A 113 9.57 6.27 -11.01
CA THR A 113 9.85 6.44 -12.44
C THR A 113 10.55 5.23 -13.04
N GLY A 114 10.80 4.16 -12.28
CA GLY A 114 11.60 3.00 -12.71
C GLY A 114 13.02 3.36 -13.18
N LEU A 115 13.42 4.62 -13.02
CA LEU A 115 14.60 5.25 -13.59
C LEU A 115 15.26 6.07 -12.49
N SER A 116 16.57 5.91 -12.32
CA SER A 116 17.34 6.71 -11.39
C SER A 116 17.26 8.20 -11.75
N ARG A 117 17.45 9.08 -10.77
CA ARG A 117 17.45 10.54 -10.96
C ARG A 117 18.44 10.98 -12.05
N ASN A 118 19.55 10.27 -12.17
CA ASN A 118 20.55 10.46 -13.23
C ASN A 118 20.00 10.05 -14.60
N ALA A 119 19.30 8.92 -14.68
CA ALA A 119 18.67 8.46 -15.93
C ALA A 119 17.58 9.44 -16.41
N GLN A 120 16.79 10.02 -15.49
CA GLN A 120 15.82 11.06 -15.83
C GLN A 120 16.50 12.30 -16.41
N ALA A 121 17.57 12.80 -15.76
CA ALA A 121 18.31 13.96 -16.24
C ALA A 121 18.90 13.71 -17.65
N ILE A 122 19.44 12.52 -17.90
CA ILE A 122 19.98 12.13 -19.22
C ILE A 122 18.88 12.14 -20.30
N ILE A 123 17.69 11.63 -20.01
CA ILE A 123 16.56 11.61 -20.96
C ILE A 123 16.10 13.03 -21.31
N PHE A 124 16.00 13.91 -20.32
CA PHE A 124 15.63 15.31 -20.56
C PHE A 124 16.68 16.04 -21.41
N VAL A 125 17.97 15.84 -21.13
CA VAL A 125 19.04 16.46 -21.90
C VAL A 125 19.08 15.91 -23.33
N SER A 126 18.96 14.59 -23.52
CA SER A 126 19.01 13.97 -24.84
C SER A 126 17.83 14.41 -25.72
N SER A 127 16.61 14.45 -25.17
CA SER A 127 15.43 14.93 -25.89
C SER A 127 15.56 16.40 -26.31
N ALA A 128 16.09 17.26 -25.44
CA ALA A 128 16.33 18.67 -25.77
C ALA A 128 17.35 18.84 -26.91
N VAL A 129 18.46 18.08 -26.89
CA VAL A 129 19.47 18.09 -27.95
C VAL A 129 18.87 17.65 -29.28
N VAL A 130 18.10 16.56 -29.29
CA VAL A 130 17.45 16.05 -30.51
C VAL A 130 16.49 17.09 -31.10
N ALA A 131 15.70 17.76 -30.27
CA ALA A 131 14.81 18.84 -30.71
C ALA A 131 15.57 20.00 -31.36
N VAL A 132 16.68 20.46 -30.74
CA VAL A 132 17.50 21.54 -31.30
C VAL A 132 18.11 21.16 -32.65
N VAL A 133 18.64 19.94 -32.77
CA VAL A 133 19.21 19.44 -34.03
C VAL A 133 18.14 19.35 -35.12
N ALA A 134 16.95 18.84 -34.79
CA ALA A 134 15.85 18.75 -35.74
C ALA A 134 15.39 20.13 -36.24
N VAL A 135 15.28 21.12 -35.35
CA VAL A 135 14.93 22.50 -35.71
C VAL A 135 16.01 23.13 -36.59
N ALA A 136 17.29 22.98 -36.23
CA ALA A 136 18.40 23.50 -37.04
C ALA A 136 18.42 22.89 -38.45
N ALA A 137 18.24 21.56 -38.56
CA ALA A 137 18.14 20.88 -39.84
C ALA A 137 16.95 21.39 -40.67
N ALA A 138 15.77 21.57 -40.06
CA ALA A 138 14.60 22.13 -40.74
C ALA A 138 14.86 23.55 -41.25
N VAL A 139 15.50 24.41 -40.46
CA VAL A 139 15.88 25.78 -40.87
C VAL A 139 16.85 25.76 -42.05
N ILE A 140 17.87 24.90 -42.01
CA ILE A 140 18.85 24.75 -43.10
C ILE A 140 18.14 24.26 -44.37
N ILE A 141 17.28 23.25 -44.27
CA ILE A 141 16.51 22.73 -45.41
C ILE A 141 15.63 23.83 -46.01
N VAL A 142 14.90 24.58 -45.19
CA VAL A 142 14.07 25.71 -45.64
C VAL A 142 14.92 26.77 -46.33
N PHE A 143 16.08 27.12 -45.77
CA PHE A 143 16.99 28.09 -46.36
C PHE A 143 17.52 27.62 -47.73
N MET A 144 17.99 26.37 -47.83
CA MET A 144 18.46 25.76 -49.08
C MET A 144 17.34 25.69 -50.12
N CYS A 145 16.12 25.32 -49.74
CA CYS A 145 14.95 25.33 -50.63
C CYS A 145 14.63 26.75 -51.14
N ARG A 146 14.72 27.77 -50.28
CA ARG A 146 14.51 29.18 -50.68
C ARG A 146 15.60 29.67 -51.63
N CYS A 147 16.86 29.34 -51.37
CA CYS A 147 17.99 29.67 -52.25
C CYS A 147 17.87 28.98 -53.62
N SER A 148 17.53 27.69 -53.65
CA SER A 148 17.33 26.94 -54.90
C SER A 148 16.15 27.49 -55.72
N LYS A 149 15.03 27.86 -55.07
CA LYS A 149 13.91 28.52 -55.75
C LYS A 149 14.34 29.87 -56.35
N ARG A 150 15.12 30.67 -55.62
CA ARG A 150 15.59 32.00 -56.08
C ARG A 150 16.50 31.91 -57.30
N GLN A 151 17.37 30.89 -57.37
CA GLN A 151 18.25 30.66 -58.52
C GLN A 151 17.46 30.25 -59.78
N LYS A 152 16.39 29.45 -59.63
CA LYS A 152 15.53 29.05 -60.76
C LYS A 152 14.65 30.18 -61.32
N THR A 153 14.35 31.23 -60.54
CA THR A 153 13.57 32.39 -60.99
C THR A 153 14.40 33.51 -61.63
N SER A 154 15.74 33.39 -61.63
CA SER A 154 16.66 34.42 -62.16
C SER A 154 17.29 34.03 -63.52
N MET A 155 16.76 32.98 -64.15
CA MET A 155 17.06 32.51 -65.51
C MET A 155 15.75 32.47 -66.30
#